data_AF-A0A9W6X4F1-F1
#
_entry.id   AF-A0A9W6X4F1-F1
#
_cell.length_a   1.000
_cell.length_b   1.000
_cell.length_c   1.000
_cell.angle_alpha   90.00
_cell.angle_beta   90.00
_cell.angle_gamma   90.00
#
_symmetry.space_group_name_H-M   'P 1'
#
loop_
_entity.id
_entity.type
_entity.pdbx_description
1 polymer ?
#
loop_
_entity_poly.entity_id
_entity_poly.type
_entity_poly.pdbx_seq_one_letter_code
_entity_poly.pdbx_strand_id
1 'polypeptide(L)'
;MQDGVIATVLVYVDDIICATNKEGWKTRFFAELNQKYGLKDLCRLNNYLGIQVDWKEDGILLHQSKFAEEVLERFGFADAVGCRSPMDTTVKLRVVKEDDKESTLPYREAVGALMYLATGTRPDLAFPVRYPSRFVQHQNLSHDGALKRVLRYLAATKNHVVVFKHQGGRADQILKIDVLLMPIGEIARTRGRALQAT
;
A
#
# COMPACT_ATOMS: atom_id res chain seq x y z
N MET A 1 3.44 4.28 -34.27
CA MET A 1 4.37 3.78 -33.25
C MET A 1 5.76 4.30 -33.62
N GLN A 2 6.31 5.26 -32.88
CA GLN A 2 7.67 5.76 -33.12
C GLN A 2 8.69 4.85 -32.41
N ASP A 3 9.70 4.39 -33.14
CA ASP A 3 10.98 3.84 -32.71
C ASP A 3 11.07 3.23 -31.30
N GLY A 4 10.62 1.99 -31.11
CA GLY A 4 11.00 1.17 -29.94
C GLY A 4 10.74 1.79 -28.56
N VAL A 5 9.87 2.80 -28.45
CA VAL A 5 9.50 3.42 -27.17
C VAL A 5 8.46 2.54 -26.49
N ILE A 6 8.77 2.11 -25.27
CA ILE A 6 7.83 1.42 -24.39
C ILE A 6 7.57 2.37 -23.22
N ALA A 7 6.31 2.74 -23.05
CA ALA A 7 5.86 3.55 -21.92
C ALA A 7 4.61 2.92 -21.32
N THR A 8 4.63 2.72 -20.01
CA THR A 8 3.48 2.31 -19.20
C THR A 8 3.12 3.46 -18.30
N VAL A 9 1.90 3.96 -18.42
CA VAL A 9 1.38 5.05 -17.59
C VAL A 9 0.25 4.49 -16.73
N LEU A 10 0.41 4.58 -15.41
CA LEU A 10 -0.61 4.22 -14.44
C LEU A 10 -1.19 5.52 -13.87
N VAL A 11 -2.52 5.62 -13.90
CA VAL A 11 -3.25 6.78 -13.39
C VAL A 11 -4.15 6.31 -12.25
N TYR A 12 -3.99 6.93 -11.08
CA TYR A 12 -4.81 6.67 -9.91
C TYR A 12 -5.20 7.99 -9.25
N VAL A 13 -6.46 8.40 -9.41
CA VAL A 13 -7.00 9.66 -8.88
C VAL A 13 -6.10 10.85 -9.28
N ASP A 14 -5.32 11.36 -8.33
CA ASP A 14 -4.39 12.48 -8.44
C ASP A 14 -2.98 12.06 -8.90
N ASP A 15 -2.65 10.77 -8.85
CA ASP A 15 -1.28 10.29 -9.05
C ASP A 15 -1.11 9.71 -10.46
N ILE A 16 -0.03 10.10 -11.13
CA ILE A 16 0.38 9.54 -12.42
C ILE A 16 1.77 8.95 -12.26
N ILE A 17 1.87 7.63 -12.44
CA ILE A 17 3.15 6.92 -12.50
C ILE A 17 3.47 6.65 -13.96
N CYS A 18 4.70 6.94 -14.39
CA CYS A 18 5.18 6.58 -15.72
C CYS A 18 6.42 5.72 -15.62
N ALA A 19 6.40 4.58 -16.29
CA ALA A 19 7.54 3.70 -16.49
C ALA A 19 7.89 3.67 -17.98
N THR A 20 9.09 4.08 -18.38
CA THR A 20 9.51 4.05 -19.80
C THR A 20 10.97 3.72 -20.01
N ASN A 21 11.29 3.18 -21.18
CA ASN A 21 12.64 2.91 -21.65
C ASN A 21 13.31 4.14 -22.29
N LYS A 22 12.57 5.23 -22.56
CA LYS A 22 13.13 6.46 -23.16
C LYS A 22 12.82 7.70 -22.33
N GLU A 23 13.85 8.21 -21.67
CA GLU A 23 13.78 9.43 -20.84
C GLU A 23 13.26 10.65 -21.61
N GLY A 24 13.76 10.89 -22.82
CA GLY A 24 13.35 12.05 -23.62
C GLY A 24 11.87 12.02 -24.01
N TRP A 25 11.27 10.84 -24.14
CA TRP A 25 9.83 10.71 -24.37
C TRP A 25 9.06 11.11 -23.10
N LYS A 26 9.48 10.58 -21.94
CA LYS A 26 8.89 10.91 -20.63
C LYS A 26 8.90 12.42 -20.36
N THR A 27 10.04 13.08 -20.56
CA THR A 27 10.19 14.52 -20.32
C THR A 27 9.23 15.33 -21.18
N ARG A 28 9.08 14.98 -22.46
CA ARG A 28 8.13 15.67 -23.37
C ARG A 28 6.69 15.42 -22.95
N PHE A 29 6.33 14.17 -22.71
CA PHE A 29 4.99 13.77 -22.27
C PHE A 29 4.56 14.52 -21.02
N PHE A 30 5.43 14.60 -20.02
CA PHE A 30 5.12 15.29 -18.78
C PHE A 30 5.18 16.81 -18.88
N ALA A 31 5.99 17.39 -19.77
CA ALA A 31 5.95 18.82 -20.05
C ALA A 31 4.60 19.25 -20.65
N GLU A 32 4.08 18.47 -21.59
CA GLU A 32 2.76 18.70 -22.19
C GLU A 32 1.62 18.58 -21.16
N LEU A 33 1.68 17.55 -20.32
CA LEU A 33 0.70 17.40 -19.24
C LEU A 33 0.80 18.52 -18.21
N ASN A 34 2.01 18.93 -17.82
CA ASN A 34 2.22 20.02 -16.89
C ASN A 34 1.68 21.35 -17.44
N GLN A 35 1.92 21.64 -18.73
CA GLN A 35 1.39 22.84 -19.37
C GLN A 35 -0.15 22.91 -19.30
N LYS A 36 -0.82 21.76 -19.41
CA LYS A 36 -2.28 21.69 -19.46
C LYS A 36 -2.93 21.57 -18.08
N TYR A 37 -2.23 20.96 -17.12
CA TYR A 37 -2.83 20.50 -15.86
C TYR A 37 -2.08 20.92 -14.59
N GLY A 38 -0.93 21.59 -14.68
CA GLY A 38 -0.18 22.04 -13.50
C GLY A 38 0.32 20.88 -12.64
N LEU A 39 1.10 19.99 -13.21
CA LEU A 39 1.63 18.82 -12.51
C LEU A 39 2.80 19.18 -11.59
N LYS A 40 2.89 18.48 -10.47
CA LYS A 40 4.06 18.52 -9.60
C LYS A 40 4.90 17.25 -9.83
N ASP A 41 6.14 17.45 -10.24
CA ASP A 41 7.12 16.37 -10.34
C ASP A 41 7.64 15.98 -8.95
N LEU A 42 7.44 14.72 -8.57
CA LEU A 42 8.00 14.15 -7.34
C LEU A 42 9.25 13.31 -7.60
N CYS A 43 9.79 13.40 -8.82
CA CYS A 43 10.93 12.64 -9.30
C CYS A 43 10.65 11.13 -9.22
N ARG A 44 11.72 10.38 -8.93
CA ARG A 44 11.70 8.92 -8.85
C ARG A 44 10.74 8.45 -7.75
N LEU A 45 9.89 7.49 -8.10
CA LEU A 45 8.90 6.89 -7.20
C LEU A 45 9.54 6.45 -5.87
N ASN A 46 9.21 7.10 -4.76
CA ASN A 46 9.69 6.70 -3.43
C ASN A 46 8.54 6.33 -2.47
N ASN A 47 7.32 6.75 -2.78
CA ASN A 47 6.11 6.41 -2.06
C ASN A 47 4.93 6.39 -3.02
N TYR A 48 4.07 5.38 -2.91
CA TYR A 48 2.80 5.33 -3.62
C TYR A 48 1.76 4.59 -2.77
N LEU A 49 0.63 5.24 -2.51
CA LEU A 49 -0.44 4.69 -1.66
C LEU A 49 0.11 4.13 -0.35
N GLY A 50 0.98 4.88 0.34
CA GLY A 50 1.57 4.47 1.62
C GLY A 50 2.58 3.32 1.53
N ILE A 51 2.87 2.79 0.34
CA ILE A 51 3.94 1.83 0.09
C ILE A 51 5.23 2.61 -0.21
N GLN A 52 6.27 2.33 0.56
CA GLN A 52 7.59 2.93 0.44
C GLN A 52 8.43 2.09 -0.53
N VAL A 53 9.18 2.78 -1.40
CA VAL A 53 9.96 2.17 -2.48
C VAL A 53 11.42 2.55 -2.32
N ASP A 54 12.26 1.57 -1.98
CA ASP A 54 13.71 1.73 -1.94
C ASP A 54 14.33 1.12 -3.19
N TRP A 55 15.00 1.95 -3.98
CA TRP A 55 15.73 1.52 -5.17
C TRP A 55 17.13 1.03 -4.80
N LYS A 56 17.48 -0.17 -5.27
CA LYS A 56 18.82 -0.77 -5.15
C LYS A 56 19.41 -0.99 -6.52
N GLU A 57 20.72 -1.26 -6.58
CA GLU A 57 21.41 -1.55 -7.83
C GLU A 57 20.90 -2.85 -8.48
N ASP A 58 20.53 -3.83 -7.67
CA ASP A 58 20.08 -5.15 -8.10
C ASP A 58 18.56 -5.32 -8.07
N GLY A 59 17.79 -4.26 -7.77
CA GLY A 59 16.34 -4.40 -7.62
C GLY A 59 15.62 -3.27 -6.89
N ILE A 60 14.42 -3.60 -6.40
CA ILE A 60 13.53 -2.69 -5.68
C ILE A 60 13.06 -3.39 -4.40
N LEU A 61 13.05 -2.65 -3.29
CA LEU A 61 12.43 -3.08 -2.04
C LEU A 61 11.11 -2.31 -1.84
N LEU A 62 10.03 -3.02 -1.57
CA LEU A 62 8.74 -2.44 -1.21
C LEU A 62 8.44 -2.74 0.26
N HIS A 63 8.06 -1.72 1.02
CA HIS A 63 7.73 -1.91 2.43
C HIS A 63 6.72 -0.87 2.94
N GLN A 64 6.08 -1.18 4.07
CA GLN A 64 5.11 -0.31 4.74
C GLN A 64 5.48 -0.16 6.23
N SER A 65 6.77 -0.05 6.54
CA SER A 65 7.26 -0.04 7.92
C SER A 65 6.66 1.10 8.75
N LYS A 66 6.54 2.30 8.16
CA LYS A 66 5.90 3.45 8.83
C LYS A 66 4.45 3.13 9.20
N PHE A 67 3.68 2.60 8.26
CA PHE A 67 2.29 2.23 8.51
C PHE A 67 2.19 1.07 9.52
N ALA A 68 3.11 0.10 9.48
CA ALA A 68 3.16 -0.97 10.47
C ALA A 68 3.39 -0.41 11.89
N GLU A 69 4.28 0.58 12.05
CA GLU A 69 4.50 1.26 13.32
C GLU A 69 3.27 2.03 13.79
N GLU A 70 2.63 2.80 12.91
CA GLU A 70 1.38 3.51 13.21
C GLU A 70 0.26 2.55 13.65
N VAL A 71 0.16 1.37 13.01
CA VAL A 71 -0.80 0.33 13.39
C VAL A 71 -0.49 -0.22 14.78
N LEU A 72 0.78 -0.49 15.07
CA LEU A 72 1.19 -1.01 16.38
C LEU A 72 0.95 0.03 17.48
N GLU A 73 1.29 1.29 17.27
CA GLU A 73 1.00 2.38 18.21
C GLU A 73 -0.50 2.50 18.47
N ARG A 74 -1.31 2.54 17.41
CA ARG A 74 -2.76 2.73 17.49
C ARG A 74 -3.47 1.64 18.32
N PHE A 75 -3.02 0.39 18.23
CA PHE A 75 -3.64 -0.72 18.96
C PHE A 75 -2.91 -1.06 20.27
N GLY A 76 -1.89 -0.29 20.69
CA GLY A 76 -1.17 -0.48 21.94
C GLY A 76 -0.15 -1.63 21.92
N PHE A 77 0.46 -1.90 20.76
CA PHE A 77 1.44 -2.96 20.52
C PHE A 77 2.84 -2.45 20.15
N ALA A 78 3.13 -1.15 20.27
CA ALA A 78 4.44 -0.56 19.95
C ALA A 78 5.60 -1.26 20.70
N ASP A 79 5.42 -1.50 22.00
CA ASP A 79 6.41 -2.17 22.88
C ASP A 79 6.07 -3.64 23.15
N ALA A 80 5.18 -4.25 22.36
CA ALA A 80 4.75 -5.61 22.60
C ALA A 80 5.90 -6.61 22.36
N VAL A 81 6.04 -7.58 23.26
CA VAL A 81 6.92 -8.72 23.03
C VAL A 81 6.43 -9.46 21.78
N GLY A 82 7.23 -9.44 20.72
CA GLY A 82 6.85 -10.02 19.44
C GLY A 82 6.63 -11.55 19.49
N CYS A 83 5.99 -12.11 18.46
CA CYS A 83 5.86 -13.56 18.31
C CYS A 83 6.33 -14.02 16.91
N ARG A 84 6.73 -15.29 16.81
CA ARG A 84 7.33 -15.84 15.58
C ARG A 84 6.31 -16.32 14.54
N SER A 85 5.06 -16.53 14.93
CA SER A 85 4.00 -17.01 14.04
C SER A 85 2.74 -16.16 14.18
N PRO A 86 2.15 -15.69 13.06
CA PRO A 86 0.98 -14.82 13.07
C PRO A 86 -0.31 -15.53 13.51
N MET A 87 -0.35 -16.86 13.43
CA MET A 87 -1.54 -17.65 13.77
C MET A 87 -1.15 -18.94 14.51
N ASP A 88 -2.03 -19.38 15.40
CA ASP A 88 -1.91 -20.68 16.04
C ASP A 88 -2.61 -21.74 15.17
N THR A 89 -1.93 -22.84 14.88
CA THR A 89 -2.46 -23.93 14.03
C THR A 89 -3.55 -24.73 14.71
N THR A 90 -3.72 -24.61 16.03
CA THR A 90 -4.69 -25.37 16.83
C THR A 90 -5.98 -24.60 17.10
N VAL A 91 -5.98 -23.28 16.91
CA VAL A 91 -7.12 -22.42 17.25
C VAL A 91 -8.16 -22.43 16.13
N LYS A 92 -9.35 -22.97 16.43
CA LYS A 92 -10.53 -22.87 15.57
C LYS A 92 -11.45 -21.78 16.10
N LEU A 93 -11.56 -20.69 15.34
CA LEU A 93 -12.50 -19.61 15.63
C LEU A 93 -13.93 -20.08 15.33
N ARG A 94 -14.86 -19.77 16.23
CA ARG A 94 -16.26 -20.21 16.17
C ARG A 94 -17.18 -18.99 16.22
N VAL A 95 -18.36 -19.13 15.63
CA VAL A 95 -19.41 -18.11 15.74
C VAL A 95 -19.77 -17.91 17.20
N VAL A 96 -19.93 -16.63 17.57
CA VAL A 96 -20.25 -16.17 18.92
C VAL A 96 -21.59 -16.73 19.37
N LYS A 97 -21.65 -17.23 20.61
CA LYS A 97 -22.90 -17.57 21.30
C LYS A 97 -23.31 -16.42 22.21
N GLU A 98 -24.59 -16.35 22.60
CA GLU A 98 -25.16 -15.29 23.45
C GLU A 98 -24.39 -15.07 24.78
N ASP A 99 -23.71 -16.10 25.29
CA ASP A 99 -22.93 -16.04 26.54
C ASP A 99 -21.43 -15.69 26.38
N ASP A 100 -20.92 -15.52 25.14
CA ASP A 100 -19.51 -15.21 24.97
C ASP A 100 -19.23 -13.73 25.32
N LYS A 101 -18.11 -13.49 26.00
CA LYS A 101 -17.66 -12.12 26.34
C LYS A 101 -17.38 -11.31 25.08
N GLU A 102 -17.91 -10.08 25.05
CA GLU A 102 -17.72 -9.12 23.98
C GLU A 102 -16.24 -8.76 23.77
N SER A 103 -15.93 -8.36 22.53
CA SER A 103 -14.60 -7.88 22.14
C SER A 103 -14.20 -6.62 22.88
N THR A 104 -12.94 -6.60 23.31
CA THR A 104 -12.30 -5.45 23.96
C THR A 104 -11.50 -4.59 22.99
N LEU A 105 -11.25 -5.11 21.79
CA LEU A 105 -10.45 -4.47 20.76
C LEU A 105 -11.37 -3.79 19.73
N PRO A 106 -10.99 -2.63 19.15
CA PRO A 106 -11.65 -2.07 17.97
C PRO A 106 -11.44 -2.99 16.75
N TYR A 107 -12.15 -4.12 16.74
CA TYR A 107 -11.87 -5.28 15.91
C TYR A 107 -11.91 -4.99 14.42
N ARG A 108 -12.97 -4.30 13.97
CA ARG A 108 -13.15 -3.91 12.56
C ARG A 108 -12.02 -3.00 12.07
N GLU A 109 -11.57 -2.07 12.91
CA GLU A 109 -10.48 -1.16 12.58
C GLU A 109 -9.16 -1.91 12.46
N ALA A 110 -8.84 -2.78 13.43
CA ALA A 110 -7.64 -3.59 13.40
C ALA A 110 -7.59 -4.54 12.20
N VAL A 111 -8.72 -5.19 11.86
CA VAL A 111 -8.82 -5.99 10.64
C VAL A 111 -8.53 -5.14 9.41
N GLY A 112 -9.13 -3.95 9.29
CA GLY A 112 -8.93 -3.05 8.15
C GLY A 112 -7.46 -2.64 7.99
N ALA A 113 -6.83 -2.21 9.08
CA ALA A 113 -5.42 -1.82 9.10
C ALA A 113 -4.49 -2.98 8.71
N LEU A 114 -4.69 -4.15 9.31
CA LEU A 114 -3.89 -5.34 9.01
C LEU A 114 -4.13 -5.85 7.58
N MET A 115 -5.35 -5.73 7.06
CA MET A 115 -5.68 -6.11 5.68
C MET A 115 -4.98 -5.21 4.66
N TYR A 116 -4.84 -3.91 4.98
CA TYR A 116 -4.11 -2.98 4.13
C TYR A 116 -2.62 -3.34 4.03
N LEU A 117 -1.98 -3.68 5.16
CA LEU A 117 -0.62 -4.24 5.15
C LEU A 117 -0.55 -5.53 4.30
N ALA A 118 -1.51 -6.43 4.50
CA ALA A 118 -1.53 -7.73 3.82
C ALA A 118 -1.67 -7.63 2.30
N THR A 119 -2.44 -6.65 1.82
CA THR A 119 -2.69 -6.40 0.39
C THR A 119 -1.51 -5.65 -0.26
N GLY A 120 -0.78 -4.84 0.51
CA GLY A 120 0.37 -4.07 0.02
C GLY A 120 1.67 -4.86 0.01
N THR A 121 2.28 -5.03 1.18
CA THR A 121 3.67 -5.54 1.31
C THR A 121 3.84 -6.71 2.26
N ARG A 122 2.76 -7.19 2.89
CA ARG A 122 2.79 -8.25 3.90
C ARG A 122 1.96 -9.48 3.51
N PRO A 123 2.31 -10.18 2.42
CA PRO A 123 1.55 -11.35 1.98
C PRO A 123 1.49 -12.47 3.03
N ASP A 124 2.46 -12.51 3.95
CA ASP A 124 2.48 -13.41 5.11
C ASP A 124 1.34 -13.17 6.12
N LEU A 125 0.73 -11.99 6.10
CA LEU A 125 -0.45 -11.65 6.90
C LEU A 125 -1.78 -11.99 6.20
N ALA A 126 -1.77 -12.34 4.91
CA ALA A 126 -2.98 -12.51 4.12
C ALA A 126 -3.95 -13.53 4.73
N PHE A 127 -3.46 -14.72 5.07
CA PHE A 127 -4.31 -15.73 5.70
C PHE A 127 -4.62 -15.43 7.19
N PRO A 128 -3.62 -15.09 8.03
CA PRO A 128 -3.86 -14.79 9.44
C PRO A 128 -4.83 -13.65 9.72
N VAL A 129 -5.00 -12.72 8.79
CA VAL A 129 -5.96 -11.60 8.88
C VAL A 129 -7.30 -11.96 8.22
N ARG A 130 -7.28 -12.68 7.09
CA ARG A 130 -8.49 -13.09 6.37
C ARG A 130 -9.37 -14.06 7.16
N TYR A 131 -8.79 -14.93 7.97
CA TYR A 131 -9.58 -15.85 8.77
C TYR A 131 -10.41 -15.13 9.86
N PRO A 132 -9.82 -14.29 10.73
CA PRO A 132 -10.56 -13.51 11.72
C PRO A 132 -11.49 -12.45 11.10
N SER A 133 -11.22 -11.94 9.90
CA SER A 133 -12.09 -10.92 9.26
C SER A 133 -13.52 -11.41 8.99
N ARG A 134 -13.74 -12.74 8.98
CA ARG A 134 -15.07 -13.35 8.82
C ARG A 134 -16.03 -13.08 9.99
N PHE A 135 -15.49 -12.68 11.14
CA PHE A 135 -16.23 -12.51 12.40
C PHE A 135 -16.40 -11.05 12.82
N VAL A 136 -16.18 -10.09 11.90
CA VAL A 136 -16.20 -8.63 12.19
C VAL A 136 -17.56 -8.11 12.70
N GLN A 137 -18.66 -8.82 12.43
CA GLN A 137 -19.99 -8.46 12.91
C GLN A 137 -20.32 -9.09 14.28
N HIS A 138 -19.65 -10.19 14.62
CA HIS A 138 -19.92 -10.99 15.82
C HIS A 138 -18.58 -11.50 16.39
N GLN A 139 -17.85 -10.61 17.05
CA GLN A 139 -16.53 -10.86 17.64
C GLN A 139 -16.61 -11.18 19.15
N ASN A 140 -15.66 -11.96 19.66
CA ASN A 140 -15.52 -12.30 21.07
C ASN A 140 -14.04 -12.28 21.48
N LEU A 141 -13.74 -12.56 22.74
CA LEU A 141 -12.37 -12.57 23.24
C LEU A 141 -11.42 -13.57 22.54
N SER A 142 -11.93 -14.67 21.98
CA SER A 142 -11.12 -15.61 21.20
C SER A 142 -10.67 -14.98 19.88
N HIS A 143 -11.57 -14.25 19.23
CA HIS A 143 -11.27 -13.45 18.03
C HIS A 143 -10.24 -12.34 18.35
N ASP A 144 -10.37 -11.66 19.48
CA ASP A 144 -9.36 -10.70 19.95
C ASP A 144 -8.00 -11.35 20.11
N GLY A 145 -7.94 -12.53 20.72
CA GLY A 145 -6.70 -13.29 20.89
C GLY A 145 -5.99 -13.56 19.57
N ALA A 146 -6.74 -13.92 18.53
CA ALA A 146 -6.20 -14.12 17.18
C ALA A 146 -5.60 -12.83 16.59
N LEU A 147 -6.33 -11.71 16.63
CA LEU A 147 -5.79 -10.43 16.11
C LEU A 147 -4.63 -9.88 16.95
N LYS A 148 -4.69 -10.00 18.28
CA LYS A 148 -3.59 -9.61 19.17
C LYS A 148 -2.34 -10.41 18.84
N ARG A 149 -2.47 -11.70 18.49
CA ARG A 149 -1.33 -12.50 18.00
C ARG A 149 -0.77 -11.96 16.68
N VAL A 150 -1.62 -11.60 15.73
CA VAL A 150 -1.19 -10.99 14.47
C VAL A 150 -0.45 -9.67 14.73
N LEU A 151 -0.94 -8.83 15.63
CA LEU A 151 -0.27 -7.58 16.03
C LEU A 151 1.10 -7.84 16.68
N ARG A 152 1.22 -8.84 17.55
CA ARG A 152 2.52 -9.25 18.12
C ARG A 152 3.48 -9.78 17.06
N TYR A 153 2.97 -10.49 16.05
CA TYR A 153 3.80 -10.95 14.94
C TYR A 153 4.25 -9.77 14.08
N LEU A 154 3.36 -8.81 13.81
CA LEU A 154 3.68 -7.55 13.13
C LEU A 154 4.78 -6.79 13.88
N ALA A 155 4.72 -6.71 15.21
CA ALA A 155 5.76 -6.08 16.03
C ALA A 155 7.14 -6.72 15.83
N ALA A 156 7.21 -8.05 15.74
CA ALA A 156 8.44 -8.78 15.46
C ALA A 156 8.96 -8.59 14.02
N THR A 157 8.10 -8.19 13.09
CA THR A 157 8.35 -8.25 11.63
C THR A 157 8.09 -6.92 10.92
N LYS A 158 7.98 -5.81 11.66
CA LYS A 158 7.59 -4.48 11.12
C LYS A 158 8.54 -3.95 10.02
N ASN A 159 9.77 -4.44 10.01
CA ASN A 159 10.81 -4.07 9.04
C ASN A 159 10.93 -5.06 7.87
N HIS A 160 10.02 -6.03 7.73
CA HIS A 160 10.00 -6.91 6.57
C HIS A 160 9.70 -6.12 5.29
N VAL A 161 10.34 -6.54 4.20
CA VAL A 161 10.24 -5.92 2.88
C VAL A 161 10.00 -6.98 1.82
N VAL A 162 9.31 -6.61 0.74
CA VAL A 162 9.21 -7.42 -0.49
C VAL A 162 10.36 -7.02 -1.41
N VAL A 163 11.12 -7.98 -1.91
CA VAL A 163 12.29 -7.75 -2.76
C VAL A 163 11.99 -8.18 -4.19
N PHE A 164 12.12 -7.25 -5.13
CA PHE A 164 12.10 -7.52 -6.57
C PHE A 164 13.50 -7.38 -7.12
N LYS A 165 14.14 -8.51 -7.46
CA LYS A 165 15.48 -8.50 -8.07
C LYS A 165 15.40 -8.42 -9.59
N HIS A 166 16.36 -7.72 -10.19
CA HIS A 166 16.58 -7.76 -11.61
C HIS A 166 17.15 -9.14 -12.00
N GLN A 167 16.42 -9.93 -12.80
CA GLN A 167 17.01 -11.11 -13.41
C GLN A 167 17.92 -10.65 -14.54
N GLY A 168 19.21 -11.00 -14.48
CA GLY A 168 20.28 -10.53 -15.38
C GLY A 168 20.18 -10.97 -16.85
N GLY A 169 18.99 -10.98 -17.44
CA GLY A 169 18.76 -11.18 -18.87
C GLY A 169 18.67 -9.84 -19.60
N ARG A 170 19.72 -9.51 -20.35
CA ARG A 170 19.81 -8.40 -21.33
C ARG A 170 19.25 -7.06 -20.83
N ALA A 171 20.07 -6.35 -20.08
CA ALA A 171 19.85 -5.00 -19.54
C ALA A 171 19.83 -3.89 -20.61
N ASP A 172 19.14 -4.08 -21.74
CA ASP A 172 19.10 -3.04 -22.78
C ASP A 172 18.01 -1.99 -22.54
N GLN A 173 17.10 -2.16 -21.57
CA GLN A 173 16.05 -1.17 -21.27
C GLN A 173 15.69 -1.16 -19.78
N ILE A 174 16.48 -0.44 -18.98
CA ILE A 174 16.07 -0.08 -17.62
C ILE A 174 14.88 0.88 -17.75
N LEU A 175 13.68 0.42 -17.42
CA LEU A 175 12.51 1.29 -17.31
C LEU A 175 12.73 2.24 -16.14
N LYS A 176 12.79 3.53 -16.42
CA LYS A 176 12.78 4.56 -15.38
C LYS A 176 11.35 4.78 -14.93
N ILE A 177 11.11 4.70 -13.61
CA ILE A 177 9.79 4.86 -13.00
C ILE A 177 9.78 6.13 -12.15
N ASP A 178 8.90 7.05 -12.50
CA ASP A 178 8.71 8.31 -11.80
C ASP A 178 7.22 8.51 -11.47
N VAL A 179 6.95 9.22 -10.38
CA VAL A 179 5.59 9.63 -10.00
C VAL A 179 5.46 11.13 -10.15
N LEU A 180 4.41 11.56 -10.83
CA LEU A 180 3.93 12.93 -10.77
C LEU A 180 2.60 12.98 -10.04
N LEU A 181 2.40 14.06 -9.29
CA LEU A 181 1.10 14.39 -8.70
C LEU A 181 0.37 15.42 -9.56
N MET A 182 -0.94 15.24 -9.63
CA MET A 182 -1.93 16.15 -10.17
C MET A 182 -2.87 16.53 -9.02
N PRO A 183 -2.95 17.79 -8.56
CA PRO A 183 -3.95 18.17 -7.57
C PRO A 183 -5.34 18.33 -8.23
N ILE A 184 -6.35 17.57 -7.80
CA ILE A 184 -7.77 17.67 -8.25
C ILE A 184 -8.44 19.04 -7.93
N GLY A 185 -7.76 19.96 -7.24
CA GLY A 185 -8.34 21.24 -6.81
C GLY A 185 -8.65 22.28 -7.90
N GLU A 186 -8.09 22.21 -9.10
CA GLU A 186 -8.18 23.32 -10.07
C GLU A 186 -8.94 23.04 -11.37
N ILE A 187 -9.24 21.79 -11.72
CA ILE A 187 -9.92 21.47 -12.98
C ILE A 187 -11.43 21.76 -12.92
N ALA A 188 -12.02 21.75 -11.72
CA ALA A 188 -13.44 22.04 -11.56
C ALA A 188 -13.80 23.54 -11.70
N ARG A 189 -12.85 24.47 -11.52
CA ARG A 189 -13.15 25.92 -11.63
C ARG A 189 -13.11 26.45 -13.06
N THR A 190 -12.29 25.85 -13.94
CA THR A 190 -12.12 26.37 -15.31
C THR A 190 -13.28 25.98 -16.23
N ARG A 191 -14.02 24.90 -15.93
CA ARG A 191 -15.23 24.52 -16.67
C ARG A 191 -16.53 25.15 -16.13
N GLY A 192 -16.56 25.58 -14.87
CA GLY A 192 -17.72 26.25 -14.28
C GLY A 192 -17.93 27.71 -14.73
N ARG A 193 -16.87 28.41 -15.17
CA ARG A 193 -16.97 29.80 -15.66
C ARG A 193 -17.27 29.95 -17.15
N ALA A 194 -17.09 28.90 -17.96
CA ALA A 194 -17.34 28.95 -19.41
C ALA A 194 -18.81 28.71 -19.80
N LEU A 195 -19.67 28.29 -18.86
CA LEU A 195 -21.10 27.99 -19.10
C LEU A 195 -22.06 29.07 -18.57
N GLN A 196 -21.56 30.21 -18.08
CA GLN A 196 -22.37 31.36 -17.66
C GLN A 196 -22.12 32.63 -18.51
N ALA A 197 -21.45 32.49 -19.65
CA ALA A 197 -21.21 33.58 -20.60
C ALA A 197 -21.68 33.18 -22.00
N THR A 198 -22.97 32.91 -22.14
CA THR A 198 -23.74 32.96 -23.40
C THR A 198 -25.18 33.24 -23.02
#